data_AF-A0A455UEP7-F1
#
_entry.id   AF-A0A455UEP7-F1
#
_cell.length_a   1.000
_cell.length_b   1.000
_cell.length_c   1.000
_cell.angle_alpha   90.00
_cell.angle_beta   90.00
_cell.angle_gamma   90.00
#
_symmetry.space_group_name_H-M   'P 1'
#
loop_
_entity.id
_entity.type
_entity.pdbx_description
1 polymer ?
#
loop_
_entity_poly.entity_id
_entity_poly.type
_entity_poly.pdbx_seq_one_letter_code
_entity_poly.pdbx_strand_id
1 'polypeptide(L)' 'MSLNPRDIVVVDGVRTAMAKAKNGAFRNVRAENLSAAAMQALFTRNPNLDPF' A
#
# COMPACT_ATOMS: atom_id res chain seq x y z
N MET A 1 19.86 20.09 -7.67
CA MET A 1 19.77 18.62 -7.62
C MET A 1 19.40 18.16 -9.03
N SER A 2 20.28 17.43 -9.73
CA SER A 2 19.99 16.88 -11.06
C SER A 2 19.58 15.41 -10.93
N LEU A 3 18.50 15.02 -11.61
CA LEU A 3 18.06 13.63 -11.68
C LEU A 3 18.84 12.91 -12.79
N ASN A 4 19.40 11.75 -12.48
CA ASN A 4 19.99 10.86 -13.48
C ASN A 4 18.95 9.82 -13.91
N PRO A 5 19.02 9.33 -15.16
CA PRO A 5 18.09 8.31 -15.65
C PRO A 5 18.11 6.98 -14.87
N ARG A 6 19.12 6.74 -14.02
CA ARG A 6 19.30 5.52 -13.23
C ARG A 6 19.01 5.69 -11.75
N ASP A 7 18.54 6.86 -11.34
CA ASP A 7 18.25 7.10 -9.93
C ASP A 7 17.03 6.27 -9.50
N ILE A 8 17.13 5.66 -8.32
CA ILE A 8 16.03 4.90 -7.73
C ILE A 8 15.01 5.90 -7.20
N VAL A 9 13.75 5.71 -7.59
CA VAL A 9 12.65 6.58 -7.18
C VAL A 9 11.52 5.77 -6.56
N VAL A 10 10.87 6.37 -5.56
CA VAL A 10 9.61 5.85 -5.01
C VAL A 10 8.48 6.40 -5.87
N VAL A 11 7.79 5.53 -6.59
CA VAL A 11 6.74 5.93 -7.54
C VAL A 11 5.41 6.13 -6.82
N ASP A 12 5.05 5.25 -5.89
CA ASP A 12 3.83 5.35 -5.10
C ASP A 12 3.98 4.66 -3.74
N GLY A 13 3.10 5.00 -2.81
CA GLY A 13 3.00 4.39 -1.49
C GLY A 13 1.57 4.47 -0.94
N VAL A 14 1.12 3.39 -0.33
CA VAL A 14 -0.18 3.30 0.34
C VAL A 14 -0.03 2.64 1.70
N ARG A 15 -0.98 2.89 2.57
CA ARG A 15 -1.08 2.24 3.88
C ARG A 15 -2.55 2.05 4.25
N THR A 16 -2.81 1.11 5.14
CA THR A 16 -4.11 1.04 5.81
C THR A 16 -4.28 2.23 6.77
N ALA A 17 -5.51 2.44 7.22
CA ALA A 17 -5.73 3.28 8.40
C ALA A 17 -4.95 2.72 9.60
N MET A 18 -4.69 3.56 10.59
CA MET A 18 -4.12 3.12 11.86
C MET A 18 -5.26 2.98 12.86
N ALA A 19 -5.37 1.81 13.49
CA ALA A 19 -6.40 1.53 14.48
C ALA A 19 -5.76 1.07 15.80
N LYS A 20 -6.46 1.32 16.91
CA LYS A 20 -6.04 0.81 18.22
C LYS A 20 -6.11 -0.71 18.24
N ALA A 21 -5.16 -1.36 18.92
CA ALA A 21 -5.17 -2.83 19.04
C ALA A 21 -6.36 -3.33 19.87
N LYS A 22 -6.65 -2.69 21.02
CA LYS A 22 -7.83 -3.00 21.86
C LYS A 22 -8.95 -2.01 21.56
N ASN A 23 -10.17 -2.53 21.38
CA ASN A 23 -11.38 -1.77 21.04
C ASN A 23 -11.19 -0.81 19.85
N GLY A 24 -10.37 -1.18 18.87
CA GLY A 24 -10.19 -0.43 17.63
C GLY A 24 -10.82 -1.13 16.42
N ALA A 25 -10.80 -0.43 15.29
CA ALA A 25 -11.49 -0.82 14.06
C ALA A 25 -11.02 -2.16 13.46
N PHE A 26 -9.74 -2.53 13.64
CA PHE A 26 -9.18 -3.76 13.06
C PHE A 26 -9.00 -4.91 14.05
N ARG A 27 -9.62 -4.85 15.23
CA ARG A 27 -9.52 -5.90 16.27
C ARG A 27 -9.85 -7.31 15.76
N ASN A 28 -10.81 -7.42 14.85
CA ASN A 28 -11.30 -8.70 14.33
C ASN A 28 -10.83 -8.97 12.89
N VAL A 29 -9.84 -8.21 12.42
CA VAL A 29 -9.29 -8.35 11.05
C VAL A 29 -7.93 -9.03 11.15
N ARG A 30 -7.73 -10.07 10.35
CA ARG A 30 -6.45 -10.77 10.26
C ARG A 30 -5.40 -9.92 9.52
N ALA A 31 -4.14 -10.08 9.87
CA ALA A 31 -3.05 -9.28 9.32
C ALA A 31 -2.90 -9.47 7.80
N GLU A 32 -3.08 -10.70 7.30
CA GLU A 32 -3.03 -11.01 5.87
C GLU A 32 -4.08 -10.22 5.05
N ASN A 33 -5.26 -9.97 5.63
CA ASN A 33 -6.30 -9.19 4.97
C ASN A 33 -5.91 -7.71 4.86
N LEU A 34 -5.21 -7.17 5.87
CA LEU A 34 -4.69 -5.79 5.83
C LEU A 34 -3.58 -5.65 4.79
N SER A 35 -2.68 -6.63 4.70
CA SER A 35 -1.62 -6.65 3.68
C SER A 35 -2.21 -6.76 2.27
N ALA A 36 -3.17 -7.65 2.06
CA ALA A 36 -3.85 -7.80 0.76
C ALA A 36 -4.58 -6.50 0.36
N ALA A 37 -5.26 -5.86 1.30
CA ALA A 37 -5.94 -4.58 1.05
C ALA A 37 -4.96 -3.47 0.63
N ALA A 38 -3.78 -3.40 1.26
CA ALA A 38 -2.75 -2.44 0.87
C ALA A 38 -2.21 -2.71 -0.55
N MET A 39 -1.94 -3.97 -0.91
CA MET A 39 -1.52 -4.32 -2.26
C MET A 39 -2.59 -4.00 -3.30
N GLN A 40 -3.85 -4.37 -3.03
CA GLN A 40 -4.96 -4.10 -3.94
C GLN A 40 -5.17 -2.60 -4.18
N ALA A 41 -4.97 -1.77 -3.15
CA ALA A 41 -5.08 -0.32 -3.27
C ALA A 41 -4.04 0.29 -4.22
N LEU A 42 -2.83 -0.29 -4.34
CA LEU A 42 -1.84 0.15 -5.33
C LEU A 42 -2.33 -0.08 -6.76
N PHE A 43 -2.91 -1.25 -7.03
CA PHE A 43 -3.47 -1.57 -8.34
C PHE A 43 -4.68 -0.70 -8.67
N THR A 44 -5.56 -0.44 -7.71
CA THR A 44 -6.72 0.44 -7.91
C THR A 44 -6.30 1.87 -8.27
N ARG A 45 -5.20 2.38 -7.67
CA ARG A 45 -4.67 3.72 -8.01
C ARG A 45 -3.93 3.76 -9.34
N ASN A 46 -3.39 2.62 -9.78
CA ASN A 46 -2.59 2.50 -10.99
C ASN A 46 -3.21 1.45 -11.92
N PRO A 47 -4.36 1.74 -12.57
CA PRO A 47 -5.13 0.75 -13.33
C PRO A 47 -4.39 0.19 -14.56
N ASN A 48 -3.34 0.87 -15.02
CA ASN A 48 -2.52 0.46 -16.15
C ASN A 48 -1.27 -0.34 -15.72
N LEU A 49 -1.11 -0.60 -14.43
CA LEU A 49 0.01 -1.40 -13.93
C LEU A 49 -0.26 -2.87 -14.29
N ASP A 50 0.56 -3.43 -15.18
CA ASP A 50 0.50 -4.85 -15.55
C ASP A 50 1.16 -5.69 -14.44
N PRO A 51 0.44 -6.62 -13.80
CA PRO A 51 1.01 -7.51 -12.79
C PRO A 51 1.74 -8.73 -13.39
N PHE A 52 1.76 -8.91 -14.71
CA PHE A 52 2.33 -10.08 -15.40
C PHE A 52 3.72 -9.85 -16.01
#